data_AF-A0A2E5GJX0-F1
#
_entry.id   AF-A0A2E5GJX0-F1
#
_cell.length_a   1.000
_cell.length_b   1.000
_cell.length_c   1.000
_cell.angle_alpha   90.00
_cell.angle_beta   90.00
_cell.angle_gamma   90.00
#
_symmetry.space_group_name_H-M   'P 1'
#
loop_
_entity.id
_entity.type
_entity.pdbx_description
1 polymer ?
#
loop_
_entity_poly.entity_id
_entity_poly.type
_entity_poly.pdbx_seq_one_letter_code
_entity_poly.pdbx_strand_id
1 'polypeptide(L)' 'VKGEAQATYVLGIGGLSKNGLIAEAKANMLRTAQMKGASRSIVNEVVEVKSSGFLFVTKFKVIVSAQIIEFTE' A
#
# COMPACT_ATOMS: atom_id res chain seq x y z
N VAL A 1 9.71 -1.26 5.55
CA VAL A 1 9.33 -0.48 4.34
C VAL A 1 7.84 -0.27 4.29
N LYS A 2 7.38 0.78 3.61
CA LYS A 2 5.97 1.17 3.58
C LYS A 2 5.60 1.81 2.25
N GLY A 3 4.37 1.57 1.80
CA GLY A 3 3.75 2.25 0.67
C GLY A 3 2.28 2.52 0.98
N GLU A 4 1.73 3.55 0.34
CA GLU A 4 0.34 3.93 0.50
C GLU A 4 -0.28 4.33 -0.83
N ALA A 5 -1.60 4.17 -0.91
CA ALA A 5 -2.44 4.61 -2.02
C ALA A 5 -3.78 5.08 -1.47
N GLN A 6 -4.42 6.02 -2.14
CA GLN A 6 -5.69 6.56 -1.70
C GLN A 6 -6.64 6.84 -2.87
N ALA A 7 -7.93 6.67 -2.64
CA ALA A 7 -8.99 7.07 -3.56
C ALA A 7 -10.06 7.86 -2.82
N THR A 8 -10.67 8.79 -3.55
CA THR A 8 -11.86 9.51 -3.11
C THR A 8 -13.03 9.11 -4.00
N TYR A 9 -14.15 8.81 -3.36
CA TYR A 9 -15.41 8.44 -3.97
C TYR A 9 -16.43 9.53 -3.62
N VAL A 10 -17.13 10.03 -4.63
CA VAL A 10 -18.22 10.99 -4.48
C VAL A 10 -19.49 10.28 -4.93
N LEU A 11 -20.49 10.17 -4.06
CA LEU A 11 -21.71 9.39 -4.31
C LEU A 11 -21.43 7.93 -4.73
N GLY A 12 -20.33 7.34 -4.24
CA GLY A 12 -19.89 5.99 -4.60
C GLY A 12 -19.21 5.88 -5.98
N ILE A 13 -19.03 6.99 -6.69
CA ILE A 13 -18.37 7.04 -8.00
C ILE A 13 -16.98 7.68 -7.84
N GLY A 14 -15.97 7.04 -8.43
CA GLY A 14 -14.59 7.56 -8.46
C GLY A 14 -13.58 6.59 -7.86
N GLY A 15 -12.29 6.84 -8.14
CA GLY A 15 -11.20 6.02 -7.63
C GLY A 15 -10.96 4.70 -8.38
N LEU A 16 -9.85 4.06 -8.04
CA LEU A 16 -9.50 2.69 -8.44
C LEU A 16 -10.21 1.68 -7.54
N SER A 17 -10.48 0.48 -8.06
CA SER A 17 -10.99 -0.63 -7.25
C SER A 17 -10.09 -0.88 -6.03
N LYS A 18 -10.65 -1.46 -4.96
CA LYS A 18 -9.90 -1.77 -3.73
C LYS A 18 -8.61 -2.57 -4.04
N ASN A 19 -8.67 -3.49 -4.99
CA ASN A 19 -7.51 -4.27 -5.44
C ASN A 19 -6.48 -3.40 -6.17
N GLY A 20 -6.93 -2.43 -6.98
CA GLY A 20 -6.05 -1.44 -7.60
C GLY A 20 -5.29 -0.60 -6.57
N LEU A 21 -5.98 -0.14 -5.52
CA LEU A 21 -5.33 0.60 -4.42
C LEU A 21 -4.31 -0.24 -3.65
N ILE A 22 -4.62 -1.52 -3.40
CA ILE A 22 -3.66 -2.44 -2.76
C ILE A 22 -2.43 -2.64 -3.65
N ALA A 23 -2.64 -2.88 -4.95
CA ALA A 23 -1.56 -3.06 -5.91
C ALA A 23 -0.66 -1.82 -6.01
N GLU A 24 -1.26 -0.62 -6.06
CA GLU A 24 -0.54 0.64 -6.08
C GLU A 24 0.25 0.88 -4.79
N ALA A 25 -0.37 0.67 -3.62
CA ALA A 25 0.31 0.80 -2.33
C ALA A 25 1.48 -0.19 -2.21
N LYS A 26 1.32 -1.42 -2.72
CA LYS A 26 2.39 -2.43 -2.76
C LYS A 26 3.51 -2.02 -3.71
N ALA A 27 3.19 -1.53 -4.91
CA ALA A 27 4.20 -1.03 -5.85
C ALA A 27 5.00 0.14 -5.25
N ASN A 28 4.32 1.07 -4.56
CA ASN A 28 4.95 2.16 -3.84
C ASN A 28 5.87 1.67 -2.73
N MET A 29 5.47 0.64 -1.97
CA MET A 29 6.32 0.01 -0.96
C MET A 29 7.58 -0.60 -1.59
N LEU A 30 7.42 -1.40 -2.64
CA LEU A 30 8.51 -2.11 -3.30
C LEU A 30 9.53 -1.15 -3.94
N ARG A 31 9.07 -0.03 -4.51
CA ARG A 31 9.95 1.00 -5.10
C ARG A 31 10.93 1.58 -4.08
N THR A 32 10.53 1.65 -2.81
CA THR A 32 11.38 2.15 -1.72
C THR A 32 12.16 1.06 -0.98
N ALA A 33 11.96 -0.21 -1.36
CA ALA A 33 12.52 -1.35 -0.64
C ALA A 33 14.00 -1.65 -0.93
N GLN A 34 14.63 -0.93 -1.87
CA GLN A 34 16.08 -1.02 -2.13
C GLN A 34 16.57 -2.49 -2.22
N MET A 35 15.81 -3.33 -2.92
CA MET A 35 16.05 -4.78 -3.03
C MET A 35 17.19 -5.13 -4.01
N LYS A 36 17.78 -4.16 -4.69
CA LYS A 36 18.82 -4.39 -5.70
C LYS A 36 20.18 -4.59 -5.04
N GLY A 37 20.95 -5.58 -5.51
CA GLY A 37 22.38 -5.74 -5.18
C GLY A 37 22.69 -6.42 -3.86
N ALA A 38 21.68 -6.87 -3.10
CA ALA A 38 21.86 -7.63 -1.86
C ALA A 38 20.86 -8.79 -1.80
N SER A 39 21.23 -9.88 -1.12
CA SER A 39 20.31 -10.99 -0.85
C SER A 39 19.32 -10.56 0.21
N ARG A 40 18.17 -10.02 -0.22
CA ARG A 40 17.13 -9.47 0.66
C ARG A 40 15.78 -10.10 0.35
N SER A 41 14.95 -10.26 1.39
CA SER A 41 13.56 -10.67 1.25
C SER A 41 12.63 -9.77 2.05
N ILE A 42 11.38 -9.70 1.60
CA ILE A 42 10.31 -8.97 2.29
C ILE A 42 9.49 -9.99 3.08
N VAL A 43 9.32 -9.72 4.37
CA VAL A 43 8.58 -10.57 5.30
C VAL A 43 7.59 -9.75 6.10
N ASN A 44 6.62 -10.43 6.72
CA ASN A 44 5.61 -9.81 7.58
C ASN A 44 4.89 -8.65 6.87
N GLU A 45 4.43 -8.90 5.64
CA GLU A 45 3.61 -7.93 4.90
C GLU A 45 2.24 -7.77 5.57
N VAL A 46 1.89 -6.53 5.92
CA VAL A 46 0.62 -6.14 6.52
C VAL A 46 -0.07 -5.12 5.64
N VAL A 47 -1.34 -5.37 5.33
CA VAL A 47 -2.21 -4.47 4.58
C VAL A 47 -3.23 -3.87 5.52
N GLU A 48 -3.17 -2.56 5.74
CA GLU A 48 -4.17 -1.79 6.47
C GLU A 48 -5.06 -1.03 5.48
N VAL A 49 -6.37 -1.15 5.65
CA VAL A 49 -7.35 -0.36 4.90
C VAL A 49 -8.07 0.55 5.88
N LYS A 50 -7.94 1.86 5.65
CA LYS A 50 -8.62 2.90 6.41
C LYS A 50 -9.64 3.59 5.52
N SER A 51 -10.82 3.85 6.06
CA SER A 51 -11.85 4.63 5.39
C SER A 51 -12.27 5.78 6.28
N SER A 52 -12.47 6.96 5.69
CA SER A 52 -13.09 8.10 6.35
C SER A 52 -14.05 8.76 5.38
N GLY A 53 -15.16 9.29 5.88
CA GLY A 53 -16.17 9.91 5.02
C GLY A 53 -16.98 10.95 5.75
N PHE A 54 -17.51 11.89 4.99
CA PHE A 54 -18.48 12.86 5.44
C PHE A 54 -19.45 13.18 4.31
N LEU A 55 -20.75 13.10 4.60
CA LEU A 55 -21.82 13.33 3.64
C LEU A 55 -21.66 12.46 2.39
N PHE A 56 -21.56 13.05 1.20
CA PHE A 56 -21.46 12.34 -0.08
C PHE A 56 -20.04 11.94 -0.47
N VAL A 57 -19.03 12.17 0.38
CA VAL A 57 -17.62 11.92 0.07
C VAL A 57 -17.07 10.84 0.99
N THR A 58 -16.50 9.79 0.40
CA THR A 58 -15.78 8.73 1.11
C THR A 58 -14.34 8.63 0.60
N LYS A 59 -13.38 8.59 1.49
CA LYS A 59 -11.96 8.39 1.20
C LYS A 59 -11.54 7.01 1.69
N PHE A 60 -10.86 6.27 0.82
CA PHE A 60 -10.18 5.04 1.18
C PHE A 60 -8.67 5.25 1.10
N LYS A 61 -7.95 4.84 2.14
CA LYS A 61 -6.50 4.83 2.20
C LYS A 61 -6.04 3.41 2.47
N VAL A 62 -5.23 2.86 1.57
CA VAL A 62 -4.56 1.58 1.75
C VAL A 62 -3.11 1.85 2.11
N ILE A 63 -2.64 1.17 3.15
CA ILE A 63 -1.26 1.22 3.60
C ILE A 63 -0.73 -0.22 3.58
N VAL A 64 0.35 -0.44 2.86
CA VAL A 64 1.09 -1.71 2.88
C VAL A 64 2.41 -1.47 3.58
N SER A 65 2.70 -2.28 4.58
CA SER A 65 3.97 -2.23 5.30
C SER A 65 4.57 -3.62 5.39
N ALA A 66 5.90 -3.70 5.42
CA ALA A 66 6.60 -4.96 5.56
C ALA A 66 7.99 -4.74 6.15
N GLN A 67 8.62 -5.83 6.61
CA GLN A 67 10.00 -5.84 7.07
C GLN A 67 10.92 -6.34 5.94
N ILE A 68 12.15 -5.84 5.92
CA ILE A 68 13.20 -6.37 5.04
C ILE A 68 14.14 -7.19 5.91
N ILE A 69 14.39 -8.42 5.48
CA ILE A 69 15.50 -9.23 5.98
C ILE A 69 16.62 -9.22 4.94
N GLU A 70 17.86 -9.18 5.40
CA GLU A 70 19.05 -9.32 4.58
C GLU A 70 19.78 -10.58 5.04
N PHE A 71 20.13 -11.43 4.08
CA PHE A 71 20.86 -12.66 4.35
C PHE A 71 22.36 -12.38 4.26
N THR A 72 23.05 -12.63 5.37
CA THR A 72 24.51 -12.63 5.46
C THR A 72 24.99 -14.07 5.66
N GLU A 73 26.26 -14.36 5.35
CA GLU A 73 26.90 -15.64 5.69
C GLU A 73 26.94 -15.90 7.20
#